data_AF-W8C187-F1
#
_entry.id   AF-W8C187-F1
#
_cell.length_a   1.000
_cell.length_b   1.000
_cell.length_c   1.000
_cell.angle_alpha   90.00
_cell.angle_beta   90.00
_cell.angle_gamma   90.00
#
_symmetry.space_group_name_H-M   'P 1'
#
loop_
_entity.id
_entity.type
_entity.pdbx_description
1 polymer ?
#
loop_
_entity_poly.entity_id
_entity_poly.type
_entity_poly.pdbx_seq_one_letter_code
_entity_poly.pdbx_strand_id
1 'polypeptide(L)'
;MTVTDTLHYIVIGNPVSKAVVSSTTSLFSRKSTISTSAPAVKASTEAVAAKVVGSAMPSLWKLAGRNHNFVRLAGLSGASAVILGAIGSHALHPAHEKDETKTIFETANRFHFFHSLALLGVPLARYPAVTGSLLLAGTILFSGTLYYRAFTGDKQFAQFAPYGGFCLIVGWLTLLL
;
A
#
# COMPACT_ATOMS: atom_id res chain seq x y z
N MET A 1 -16.21 26.98 19.90
CA MET A 1 -17.01 26.14 18.98
C MET A 1 -17.83 25.18 19.83
N THR A 2 -19.12 25.44 19.93
CA THR A 2 -20.05 24.77 20.84
C THR A 2 -20.46 23.42 20.26
N VAL A 3 -20.61 22.39 21.11
CA VAL A 3 -20.99 21.02 20.70
C VAL A 3 -22.29 21.02 19.87
N THR A 4 -23.16 21.99 20.13
CA THR A 4 -24.41 22.26 19.39
C THR A 4 -24.18 22.57 17.91
N ASP A 5 -23.13 23.29 17.54
CA ASP A 5 -22.81 23.61 16.14
C ASP A 5 -22.28 22.38 15.38
N THR A 6 -21.56 21.50 16.09
CA THR A 6 -21.01 20.27 15.51
C THR A 6 -22.12 19.26 15.21
N LEU A 7 -23.13 19.17 16.09
CA LEU A 7 -24.32 18.34 15.85
C LEU A 7 -25.18 18.89 14.72
N HIS A 8 -25.34 20.20 14.60
CA HIS A 8 -26.10 20.80 13.50
C HIS A 8 -25.45 20.50 12.13
N TYR A 9 -24.11 20.50 12.06
CA TYR A 9 -23.37 20.18 10.83
C TYR A 9 -23.46 18.70 10.44
N ILE A 10 -23.41 17.79 11.41
CA ILE A 10 -23.53 16.34 11.19
C ILE A 10 -24.96 15.95 10.76
N VAL A 11 -25.97 16.61 11.33
CA VAL A 11 -27.37 16.28 11.07
C VAL A 11 -27.89 16.92 9.77
N ILE A 12 -27.49 18.16 9.45
CA ILE A 12 -28.08 18.92 8.33
C ILE A 12 -27.10 19.09 7.15
N GLY A 13 -25.79 19.11 7.41
CA GLY A 13 -24.76 19.36 6.40
C GLY A 13 -24.25 18.12 5.67
N ASN A 14 -24.41 16.93 6.24
CA ASN A 14 -23.87 15.69 5.67
C ASN A 14 -24.78 15.14 4.54
N PRO A 15 -24.26 14.86 3.33
CA PRO A 15 -25.04 14.24 2.25
C PRO A 15 -25.65 12.89 2.64
N VAL A 16 -25.05 12.17 3.58
CA VAL A 16 -25.57 10.89 4.11
C VAL A 16 -26.84 11.09 4.94
N SER A 17 -26.88 12.14 5.77
CA SER A 17 -28.05 12.48 6.58
C SER A 17 -29.22 12.92 5.70
N LYS A 18 -28.96 13.65 4.61
CA LYS A 18 -29.99 14.01 3.63
C LYS A 18 -30.56 12.79 2.90
N ALA A 19 -29.72 11.80 2.57
CA ALA A 19 -30.17 10.55 1.94
C ALA A 19 -31.01 9.68 2.90
N VAL A 20 -30.64 9.65 4.18
CA VAL A 20 -31.42 8.96 5.22
C VAL A 20 -32.74 9.68 5.46
N VAL A 21 -32.73 11.00 5.66
CA VAL A 21 -33.96 11.79 5.87
C VAL A 21 -34.88 11.73 4.65
N SER A 22 -34.37 11.79 3.42
CA SER A 22 -35.20 11.61 2.21
C SER A 22 -35.80 10.21 2.12
N SER A 23 -35.07 9.19 2.59
CA SER A 23 -35.57 7.80 2.66
C SER A 23 -36.69 7.68 3.69
N THR A 24 -36.57 8.32 4.86
CA THR A 24 -37.61 8.29 5.91
C THR A 24 -38.85 9.12 5.54
N THR A 25 -38.70 10.26 4.86
CA THR A 25 -39.85 11.05 4.39
C THR A 25 -40.65 10.33 3.29
N SER A 26 -39.98 9.54 2.43
CA SER A 26 -40.65 8.75 1.38
C SER A 26 -41.49 7.58 1.92
N LEU A 27 -41.18 7.10 3.14
CA LEU A 27 -41.95 6.06 3.82
C LEU A 27 -43.15 6.64 4.58
N PHE A 28 -43.04 7.85 5.14
CA PHE A 28 -44.13 8.50 5.87
C PHE A 28 -45.14 9.22 4.96
N SER A 29 -44.75 9.59 3.74
CA SER A 29 -45.67 10.16 2.73
C SER A 29 -46.49 9.09 1.97
N ARG A 30 -46.24 7.79 2.22
CA ARG A 30 -46.94 6.67 1.56
C ARG A 30 -48.29 6.29 2.19
N LYS A 31 -48.90 7.16 2.99
CA LYS A 31 -50.23 6.90 3.61
C LYS A 31 -51.31 7.94 3.25
N SER A 32 -51.24 8.51 2.06
CA SER A 32 -52.39 9.22 1.49
C SER A 32 -52.41 9.08 -0.04
N THR A 33 -53.58 8.70 -0.58
CA THR A 33 -53.95 8.69 -2.00
C THR A 33 -53.41 7.48 -2.79
N ILE A 34 -54.14 6.35 -2.80
CA ILE A 34 -55.23 6.01 -3.74
C ILE A 34 -54.77 6.03 -5.21
N SER A 35 -54.72 4.83 -5.79
CA SER A 35 -54.96 4.44 -7.20
C SER A 35 -54.27 5.24 -8.31
N THR A 36 -53.30 4.63 -9.00
CA THR A 36 -53.41 4.24 -10.43
C THR A 36 -52.08 3.70 -10.97
N SER A 37 -52.22 2.70 -11.85
CA SER A 37 -51.26 1.99 -12.72
C SER A 37 -49.90 2.63 -13.06
N ALA A 38 -48.80 1.85 -12.91
CA ALA A 38 -47.67 1.79 -13.86
C ALA A 38 -46.54 0.82 -13.41
N PRO A 39 -46.43 -0.40 -13.99
CA PRO A 39 -45.31 -1.30 -13.74
C PRO A 39 -44.36 -1.28 -14.96
N ALA A 40 -43.46 -0.30 -15.10
CA ALA A 40 -42.43 -0.38 -16.16
C ALA A 40 -41.20 0.53 -15.97
N VAL A 41 -41.31 1.65 -15.24
CA VAL A 41 -40.24 2.68 -15.22
C VAL A 41 -39.27 2.55 -14.04
N LYS A 42 -39.66 1.82 -12.98
CA LYS A 42 -38.88 1.71 -11.73
C LYS A 42 -37.74 0.69 -11.78
N ALA A 43 -37.92 -0.40 -12.53
CA ALA A 43 -36.90 -1.45 -12.69
C ALA A 43 -35.71 -0.99 -13.54
N SER A 44 -35.95 -0.10 -14.51
CA SER A 44 -34.94 0.44 -15.42
C SER A 44 -34.07 1.53 -14.79
N THR A 45 -34.56 2.23 -13.76
CA THR A 45 -33.81 3.28 -13.05
C THR A 45 -32.91 2.72 -11.95
N GLU A 46 -33.35 1.69 -11.22
CA GLU A 46 -32.51 0.97 -10.24
C GLU A 46 -31.39 0.17 -10.91
N ALA A 47 -31.66 -0.45 -12.06
CA ALA A 47 -30.65 -1.18 -12.83
C ALA A 47 -29.55 -0.26 -13.40
N VAL A 48 -29.90 0.98 -13.78
CA VAL A 48 -28.94 1.97 -14.27
C VAL A 48 -28.11 2.55 -13.13
N ALA A 49 -28.73 2.84 -11.97
CA ALA A 49 -28.00 3.32 -10.79
C ALA A 49 -27.00 2.26 -10.26
N ALA A 50 -27.40 0.98 -10.20
CA ALA A 50 -26.51 -0.11 -9.81
C ALA A 50 -25.36 -0.35 -10.81
N LYS A 51 -25.63 -0.17 -12.11
CA LYS A 51 -24.63 -0.33 -13.18
C LYS A 51 -23.61 0.82 -13.25
N VAL A 52 -24.01 2.03 -12.85
CA VAL A 52 -23.10 3.19 -12.75
C VAL A 52 -22.18 3.05 -11.52
N VAL A 53 -22.67 2.57 -10.38
CA VAL A 53 -21.86 2.36 -9.16
C VAL A 53 -20.86 1.20 -9.32
N GLY A 54 -21.19 0.16 -10.09
CA GLY A 54 -20.28 -0.95 -10.38
C GLY A 54 -19.10 -0.63 -11.30
N SER A 55 -19.04 0.59 -11.87
CA SER A 55 -18.05 0.99 -12.87
C SER A 55 -16.93 1.90 -12.33
N ALA A 56 -16.95 2.23 -11.04
CA ALA A 56 -16.18 3.39 -10.56
C ALA A 56 -14.66 3.17 -10.43
N MET A 57 -14.15 1.96 -10.22
CA MET A 57 -12.70 1.69 -10.34
C MET A 57 -12.45 0.23 -10.76
N PRO A 58 -11.51 -0.04 -11.70
CA PRO A 58 -11.01 -1.38 -11.90
C PRO A 58 -10.45 -1.90 -10.57
N SER A 59 -10.65 -3.18 -10.28
CA SER A 59 -10.12 -3.79 -9.07
C SER A 59 -8.61 -3.61 -8.97
N LEU A 60 -8.06 -3.46 -7.76
CA LEU A 60 -6.62 -3.23 -7.55
C LEU A 60 -5.74 -4.31 -8.20
N TRP A 61 -6.22 -5.55 -8.26
CA TRP A 61 -5.52 -6.63 -8.95
C TRP A 61 -5.55 -6.47 -10.49
N LYS A 62 -6.57 -5.82 -11.06
CA LYS A 62 -6.62 -5.46 -12.49
C LYS A 62 -5.69 -4.29 -12.81
N LEU A 63 -5.51 -3.34 -11.87
CA LEU A 63 -4.52 -2.27 -11.98
C LEU A 63 -3.08 -2.79 -11.91
N ALA A 64 -2.84 -3.85 -11.13
CA ALA A 64 -1.54 -4.54 -11.11
C ALA A 64 -1.14 -5.14 -12.48
N GLY A 65 -2.13 -5.34 -13.39
CA GLY A 65 -1.94 -5.49 -14.83
C GLY A 65 -0.83 -6.45 -15.27
N ARG A 66 -0.21 -6.13 -16.43
CA ARG A 66 0.85 -6.91 -17.11
C ARG A 66 2.12 -7.14 -16.25
N ASN A 67 2.23 -6.50 -15.09
CA ASN A 67 3.44 -6.43 -14.26
C ASN A 67 3.30 -7.13 -12.89
N HIS A 68 2.33 -8.05 -12.75
CA HIS A 68 2.09 -8.82 -11.52
C HIS A 68 3.32 -9.55 -10.97
N ASN A 69 4.34 -9.81 -11.81
CA ASN A 69 5.62 -10.38 -11.41
C ASN A 69 6.32 -9.53 -10.35
N PHE A 70 6.26 -8.20 -10.45
CA PHE A 70 6.88 -7.30 -9.46
C PHE A 70 6.20 -7.37 -8.10
N VAL A 71 4.87 -7.55 -8.08
CA VAL A 71 4.12 -7.75 -6.83
C VAL A 71 4.51 -9.06 -6.15
N ARG A 72 4.73 -10.13 -6.92
CA ARG A 72 5.25 -11.40 -6.38
C ARG A 72 6.66 -11.27 -5.83
N LEU A 73 7.54 -10.56 -6.54
CA LEU A 73 8.91 -10.27 -6.08
C LEU A 73 8.91 -9.41 -4.81
N ALA A 74 8.01 -8.43 -4.72
CA ALA A 74 7.82 -7.61 -3.53
C ALA A 74 7.36 -8.46 -2.34
N GLY A 75 6.42 -9.39 -2.56
CA GLY A 75 5.97 -10.34 -1.55
C GLY A 75 7.09 -11.26 -1.07
N LEU A 76 7.88 -11.82 -1.98
CA LEU A 76 9.03 -12.65 -1.65
C LEU A 76 10.08 -11.85 -0.86
N SER A 77 10.44 -10.66 -1.34
CA SER A 77 11.40 -9.78 -0.69
C SER A 77 10.93 -9.36 0.71
N GLY A 78 9.66 -9.01 0.85
CA GLY A 78 9.06 -8.66 2.14
C GLY A 78 9.05 -9.84 3.12
N ALA A 79 8.71 -11.05 2.65
CA ALA A 79 8.78 -12.25 3.47
C ALA A 79 10.22 -12.53 3.95
N SER A 80 11.22 -12.40 3.07
CA SER A 80 12.62 -12.50 3.46
C SER A 80 13.03 -11.45 4.49
N ALA A 81 12.58 -10.20 4.33
CA ALA A 81 12.85 -9.12 5.29
C ALA A 81 12.21 -9.40 6.66
N VAL A 82 11.00 -9.99 6.72
CA VAL A 82 10.39 -10.41 7.99
C VAL A 82 11.19 -11.52 8.65
N ILE A 83 11.60 -12.55 7.90
CA ILE A 83 12.40 -13.66 8.43
C ILE A 83 13.73 -13.15 8.97
N LEU A 84 14.44 -12.32 8.20
CA LEU A 84 15.71 -11.72 8.62
C LEU A 84 15.51 -10.80 9.82
N GLY A 85 14.45 -10.00 9.86
CA GLY A 85 14.10 -9.18 11.03
C GLY A 85 13.87 -10.00 12.29
N ALA A 86 13.14 -11.11 12.19
CA ALA A 86 12.92 -12.02 13.32
C ALA A 86 14.21 -12.71 13.78
N ILE A 87 15.09 -13.09 12.85
CA ILE A 87 16.43 -13.60 13.18
C ILE A 87 17.25 -12.52 13.88
N GLY A 88 17.25 -11.28 13.38
CA GLY A 88 17.96 -10.16 13.99
C GLY A 88 17.51 -9.86 15.41
N SER A 89 16.20 -9.92 15.67
CA SER A 89 15.64 -9.66 17.00
C SER A 89 15.92 -10.78 18.00
N HIS A 90 16.16 -12.02 17.57
CA HIS A 90 16.36 -13.16 18.47
C HIS A 90 17.83 -13.63 18.55
N ALA A 91 18.56 -13.64 17.43
CA ALA A 91 19.91 -14.23 17.33
C ALA A 91 21.04 -13.27 17.72
N LEU A 92 20.84 -11.95 17.67
CA LEU A 92 21.87 -10.95 17.99
C LEU A 92 21.91 -10.52 19.47
N HIS A 93 21.32 -11.34 20.37
CA HIS A 93 21.21 -11.08 21.81
C HIS A 93 22.32 -11.61 22.75
N PRO A 94 23.59 -11.87 22.38
CA PRO A 94 24.64 -12.04 23.39
C PRO A 94 25.28 -10.70 23.81
N ALA A 95 24.64 -10.14 24.83
CA ALA A 95 25.09 -9.25 25.90
C ALA A 95 26.25 -8.23 25.78
N HIS A 96 27.43 -8.44 25.15
CA HIS A 96 28.58 -7.58 25.50
C HIS A 96 29.65 -7.20 24.45
N GLU A 97 29.57 -7.59 23.16
CA GLU A 97 30.71 -7.30 22.26
C GLU A 97 30.43 -6.67 20.89
N LYS A 98 29.18 -6.51 20.41
CA LYS A 98 28.94 -6.10 19.01
C LYS A 98 27.72 -5.19 18.77
N ASP A 99 27.63 -4.07 19.48
CA ASP A 99 26.61 -3.04 19.19
C ASP A 99 26.69 -2.52 17.73
N GLU A 100 27.89 -2.36 17.19
CA GLU A 100 28.07 -1.92 15.79
C GLU A 100 27.44 -2.92 14.80
N THR A 101 27.68 -4.22 14.99
CA THR A 101 27.14 -5.27 14.12
C THR A 101 25.61 -5.34 14.19
N LYS A 102 25.03 -5.16 15.38
CA LYS A 102 23.59 -5.10 15.58
C LYS A 102 22.97 -3.89 14.87
N THR A 103 23.56 -2.71 15.01
CA THR A 103 23.06 -1.48 14.34
C THR A 103 23.16 -1.57 12.82
N ILE A 104 24.20 -2.22 12.29
CA ILE A 104 24.34 -2.50 10.86
C ILE A 104 23.25 -3.45 10.38
N PHE A 105 22.99 -4.55 11.12
CA PHE A 105 21.92 -5.49 10.79
C PHE A 105 20.55 -4.81 10.76
N GLU A 106 20.23 -4.04 11.79
CA GLU A 106 18.95 -3.32 11.89
C GLU A 106 18.79 -2.31 10.75
N THR A 107 19.88 -1.63 10.39
CA THR A 107 19.90 -0.73 9.23
C THR A 107 19.65 -1.50 7.93
N ALA A 108 20.32 -2.63 7.72
CA ALA A 108 20.12 -3.49 6.54
C ALA A 108 18.66 -3.90 6.40
N ASN A 109 18.06 -4.35 7.52
CA ASN A 109 16.70 -4.83 7.59
C ASN A 109 15.67 -3.74 7.35
N ARG A 110 15.87 -2.56 7.96
CA ARG A 110 15.00 -1.41 7.74
C ARG A 110 14.98 -0.99 6.26
N PHE A 111 16.15 -0.92 5.63
CA PHE A 111 16.24 -0.63 4.20
C PHE A 111 15.62 -1.73 3.34
N HIS A 112 15.83 -3.01 3.67
CA HIS A 112 15.22 -4.13 2.93
C HIS A 112 13.69 -4.05 2.97
N PHE A 113 13.13 -3.74 4.14
CA PHE A 113 11.68 -3.62 4.31
C PHE A 113 11.09 -2.45 3.52
N PHE A 114 11.69 -1.25 3.61
CA PHE A 114 11.19 -0.08 2.88
C PHE A 114 11.21 -0.27 1.37
N HIS A 115 12.26 -0.89 0.83
CA HIS A 115 12.34 -1.12 -0.61
C HIS A 115 11.46 -2.29 -1.07
N SER A 116 11.18 -3.26 -0.20
CA SER A 116 10.16 -4.29 -0.47
C SER A 116 8.76 -3.69 -0.56
N LEU A 117 8.43 -2.72 0.29
CA LEU A 117 7.17 -1.96 0.20
C LEU A 117 7.15 -1.08 -1.07
N ALA A 118 8.27 -0.44 -1.41
CA ALA A 118 8.38 0.33 -2.65
C ALA A 118 8.16 -0.54 -3.90
N LEU A 119 8.64 -1.80 -3.90
CA LEU A 119 8.41 -2.76 -4.98
C LEU A 119 6.92 -3.08 -5.20
N LEU A 120 6.06 -3.00 -4.17
CA LEU A 120 4.61 -3.13 -4.33
C LEU A 120 4.01 -2.00 -5.17
N GLY A 121 4.62 -0.81 -5.14
CA GLY A 121 4.21 0.36 -5.91
C GLY A 121 4.71 0.36 -7.36
N VAL A 122 5.66 -0.51 -7.72
CA VAL A 122 6.26 -0.55 -9.06
C VAL A 122 5.25 -0.70 -10.21
N PRO A 123 4.17 -1.50 -10.11
CA PRO A 123 3.19 -1.58 -11.19
C PRO A 123 2.53 -0.26 -11.57
N LEU A 124 2.57 0.75 -10.68
CA LEU A 124 2.03 2.08 -10.92
C LEU A 124 3.03 3.03 -11.62
N ALA A 125 4.31 2.64 -11.71
CA ALA A 125 5.34 3.45 -12.33
C ALA A 125 5.19 3.50 -13.85
N ARG A 126 5.69 4.56 -14.50
CA ARG A 126 5.73 4.67 -15.96
C ARG A 126 6.59 3.60 -16.62
N TYR A 127 7.72 3.25 -16.00
CA TYR A 127 8.68 2.25 -16.48
C TYR A 127 8.91 1.13 -15.44
N PRO A 128 7.92 0.26 -15.21
CA PRO A 128 7.92 -0.70 -14.10
C PRO A 128 9.09 -1.69 -14.17
N ALA A 129 9.52 -2.08 -15.38
CA ALA A 129 10.66 -2.98 -15.54
C ALA A 129 11.99 -2.35 -15.07
N VAL A 130 12.20 -1.07 -15.38
CA VAL A 130 13.42 -0.34 -14.99
C VAL A 130 13.39 -0.03 -13.51
N THR A 131 12.29 0.54 -13.02
CA THR A 131 12.11 0.86 -11.59
C THR A 131 12.23 -0.39 -10.72
N GLY A 132 11.52 -1.47 -11.07
CA GLY A 132 11.53 -2.71 -10.31
C GLY A 132 12.90 -3.41 -10.31
N SER A 133 13.61 -3.42 -11.44
CA SER A 133 14.96 -4.02 -11.50
C SER A 133 15.98 -3.21 -10.70
N LEU A 134 15.96 -1.87 -10.77
CA LEU A 134 16.83 -0.99 -9.99
C LEU A 134 16.58 -1.12 -8.48
N LEU A 135 15.31 -1.09 -8.05
CA LEU A 135 14.96 -1.24 -6.64
C LEU A 135 15.33 -2.64 -6.12
N LEU A 136 15.05 -3.70 -6.87
CA LEU A 136 15.37 -5.06 -6.46
C LEU A 136 16.88 -5.30 -6.40
N ALA A 137 17.61 -4.96 -7.47
CA ALA A 137 19.05 -5.11 -7.53
C ALA A 137 19.75 -4.24 -6.47
N GLY A 138 19.32 -3.00 -6.31
CA GLY A 138 19.83 -2.09 -5.28
C GLY A 138 19.58 -2.62 -3.87
N THR A 139 18.41 -3.22 -3.60
CA THR A 139 18.09 -3.81 -2.30
C THR A 139 18.99 -5.01 -2.00
N ILE A 140 19.16 -5.91 -2.96
CA ILE A 140 20.03 -7.09 -2.80
C ILE A 140 21.47 -6.66 -2.57
N LEU A 141 21.97 -5.69 -3.35
CA LEU A 141 23.36 -5.26 -3.25
C LEU A 141 23.62 -4.43 -1.99
N PHE A 142 22.70 -3.54 -1.60
CA PHE A 142 22.82 -2.73 -0.39
C PHE A 142 22.54 -3.57 0.86
N SER A 143 21.32 -4.05 1.05
CA SER A 143 20.95 -4.78 2.26
C SER A 143 21.69 -6.12 2.37
N GLY A 144 21.92 -6.84 1.26
CA GLY A 144 22.66 -8.10 1.28
C GLY A 144 24.11 -7.96 1.74
N THR A 145 24.81 -6.89 1.33
CA THR A 145 26.20 -6.65 1.77
C THR A 145 26.26 -6.25 3.24
N LEU A 146 25.28 -5.48 3.73
CA LEU A 146 25.18 -5.14 5.15
C LEU A 146 24.81 -6.36 6.00
N TYR A 147 23.91 -7.23 5.55
CA TYR A 147 23.62 -8.50 6.23
C TYR A 147 24.85 -9.39 6.30
N TYR A 148 25.62 -9.51 5.21
CA TYR A 148 26.88 -10.25 5.21
C TYR A 148 27.86 -9.69 6.26
N ARG A 149 28.07 -8.37 6.26
CA ARG A 149 28.93 -7.70 7.27
C ARG A 149 28.41 -7.92 8.69
N ALA A 150 27.09 -7.97 8.87
CA ALA A 150 26.49 -8.22 10.18
C ALA A 150 26.70 -9.67 10.67
N PHE A 151 26.70 -10.67 9.79
CA PHE A 151 26.94 -12.05 10.20
C PHE A 151 28.44 -12.39 10.33
N THR A 152 29.25 -11.97 9.37
CA THR A 152 30.68 -12.34 9.29
C THR A 152 31.57 -11.36 10.05
N GLY A 153 31.15 -10.11 10.22
CA GLY A 153 31.99 -9.03 10.79
C GLY A 153 33.04 -8.49 9.81
N ASP A 154 33.17 -9.10 8.62
CA ASP A 154 34.15 -8.71 7.61
C ASP A 154 33.64 -7.53 6.75
N LYS A 155 34.57 -6.63 6.42
CA LYS A 155 34.36 -5.41 5.64
C LYS A 155 34.71 -5.57 4.16
N GLN A 156 35.21 -6.72 3.71
CA GLN A 156 35.62 -6.94 2.31
C GLN A 156 34.54 -6.59 1.27
N PHE A 157 33.27 -6.88 1.57
CA PHE A 157 32.13 -6.60 0.68
C PHE A 157 31.47 -5.24 0.92
N ALA A 158 31.98 -4.43 1.85
CA ALA A 158 31.40 -3.12 2.17
C ALA A 158 31.49 -2.14 0.99
N GLN A 159 32.44 -2.33 0.07
CA GLN A 159 32.59 -1.53 -1.14
C GLN A 159 31.40 -1.65 -2.12
N PHE A 160 30.59 -2.70 -2.02
CA PHE A 160 29.42 -2.90 -2.88
C PHE A 160 28.18 -2.13 -2.41
N ALA A 161 28.10 -1.80 -1.11
CA ALA A 161 27.01 -1.03 -0.53
C ALA A 161 26.75 0.32 -1.23
N PRO A 162 27.76 1.18 -1.52
CA PRO A 162 27.50 2.47 -2.20
C PRO A 162 26.91 2.30 -3.60
N TYR A 163 27.31 1.28 -4.35
CA TYR A 163 26.71 0.98 -5.66
C TYR A 163 25.24 0.56 -5.53
N GLY A 164 24.93 -0.25 -4.52
CA GLY A 164 23.55 -0.61 -4.20
C GLY A 164 22.70 0.60 -3.83
N GLY A 165 23.24 1.48 -2.98
CA GLY A 165 22.60 2.74 -2.61
C GLY A 165 22.35 3.66 -3.81
N PHE A 166 23.29 3.75 -4.74
CA PHE A 166 23.10 4.51 -5.98
C PHE A 166 21.96 3.94 -6.84
N CYS A 167 21.91 2.61 -7.02
CA CYS A 167 20.80 1.96 -7.73
C CYS A 167 19.45 2.24 -7.06
N LEU A 168 19.39 2.25 -5.73
CA LEU A 168 18.18 2.59 -4.98
C LEU A 168 17.76 4.05 -5.23
N ILE A 169 18.70 5.00 -5.15
CA ILE A 169 18.43 6.42 -5.43
C ILE A 169 17.85 6.59 -6.84
N VAL A 170 18.52 6.02 -7.85
CA VAL A 170 18.03 6.09 -9.24
C VAL A 170 16.67 5.39 -9.37
N GLY A 171 16.49 4.23 -8.74
CA GLY A 171 15.22 3.51 -8.70
C GLY A 171 14.07 4.39 -8.17
N TRP A 172 14.26 5.09 -7.06
CA TRP A 172 13.28 6.05 -6.54
C TRP A 172 13.04 7.22 -7.48
N LEU A 173 14.08 7.76 -8.12
CA LEU A 173 13.93 8.85 -9.09
C LEU A 173 13.13 8.42 -10.33
N THR A 174 13.24 7.17 -10.77
CA THR A 174 12.43 6.68 -11.90
C THR A 174 10.93 6.65 -11.62
N LEU A 175 10.50 6.69 -10.35
CA LEU A 175 9.08 6.82 -9.98
C LEU A 175 8.51 8.21 -10.29
N LEU A 176 9.37 9.22 -10.52
CA LEU A 176 8.94 10.58 -10.91
C LEU A 176 8.58 10.70 -12.39
N LEU A 177 8.95 9.71 -13.21
CA LEU A 177 8.69 9.65 -14.65
C LEU A 177 7.30 9.07 -14.94
#